data_AF-A0AAU4YYP5-F1
#
_entry.id   AF-A0AAU4YYP5-F1
#
_cell.length_a   1.000
_cell.length_b   1.000
_cell.length_c   1.000
_cell.angle_alpha   90.00
_cell.angle_beta   90.00
_cell.angle_gamma   90.00
#
_symmetry.space_group_name_H-M   'P 1'
#
loop_
_entity.id
_entity.type
_entity.pdbx_description
1 polymer ?
#
loop_
_entity_poly.entity_id
_entity_poly.type
_entity_poly.pdbx_seq_one_letter_code
_entity_poly.pdbx_strand_id
1 'polypeptide(L)'
;MFGRTNTELHAVSVEMTDSDAVEGLRLADRADVSKLPSMERRFTFGVEVARCYDLRRDDAAVLVHLLELEEFEPEAVERSPLARMVTAFLVVRARPTQRRQAVGLAERLHLL
;
A
#
# COMPACT_ATOMS: atom_id res chain seq x y z
N MET A 1 -22.37 10.70 5.45
CA MET A 1 -22.50 10.09 6.80
C MET A 1 -21.33 9.14 7.00
N PHE A 2 -20.59 9.25 8.12
CA PHE A 2 -19.52 8.31 8.45
C PHE A 2 -20.15 7.04 9.06
N GLY A 3 -20.23 5.96 8.29
CA GLY A 3 -20.62 4.65 8.81
C GLY A 3 -19.53 4.07 9.71
N ARG A 4 -19.88 3.14 10.61
CA ARG A 4 -18.97 2.48 11.58
C ARG A 4 -17.67 1.99 10.93
N THR A 5 -17.76 1.39 9.74
CA THR A 5 -16.61 0.91 8.96
C THR A 5 -15.65 2.04 8.55
N ASN A 6 -16.16 3.23 8.22
CA ASN A 6 -15.31 4.38 7.86
C ASN A 6 -14.53 4.93 9.06
N THR A 7 -15.13 4.88 10.26
CA THR A 7 -14.48 5.32 11.52
C THR A 7 -13.45 4.31 11.99
N GLU A 8 -13.75 3.00 11.91
CA GLU A 8 -12.79 1.94 12.24
C GLU A 8 -11.56 2.04 11.34
N LEU A 9 -11.72 2.24 10.03
CA LEU A 9 -10.59 2.45 9.11
C LEU A 9 -9.87 3.79 9.30
N HIS A 10 -10.57 4.83 9.76
CA HIS A 10 -9.86 6.07 10.09
C HIS A 10 -8.96 5.86 11.31
N ALA A 11 -9.42 5.11 12.31
CA ALA A 11 -8.56 4.70 13.42
C ALA A 11 -7.38 3.86 12.93
N VAL A 12 -7.60 2.88 12.05
CA VAL A 12 -6.49 2.08 11.48
C VAL A 12 -5.50 2.94 10.69
N SER A 13 -5.97 3.84 9.82
CA SER A 13 -5.12 4.78 9.05
C SER A 13 -4.34 5.73 9.96
N VAL A 14 -4.93 6.19 11.07
CA VAL A 14 -4.23 6.98 12.10
C VAL A 14 -3.14 6.17 12.79
N GLU A 15 -3.44 4.94 13.23
CA GLU A 15 -2.45 4.05 13.87
C GLU A 15 -1.32 3.63 12.91
N MET A 16 -1.60 3.51 11.60
CA MET A 16 -0.58 3.25 10.57
C MET A 16 0.28 4.48 10.25
N THR A 17 -0.21 5.67 10.57
CA THR A 17 0.54 6.93 10.45
C THR A 17 1.42 7.16 11.67
N ASP A 18 0.98 6.70 12.85
CA ASP A 18 1.83 6.63 14.03
C ASP A 18 2.80 5.43 13.89
N SER A 19 3.99 5.51 14.47
CA SER A 19 5.16 4.70 14.04
C SER A 19 5.10 3.19 14.37
N ASP A 20 3.93 2.61 14.66
CA ASP A 20 3.75 1.19 14.95
C ASP A 20 3.20 0.39 13.74
N ALA A 21 4.09 0.12 12.79
CA ALA A 21 3.79 -0.72 11.64
C ALA A 21 3.34 -2.15 12.01
N VAL A 22 3.60 -2.63 13.23
CA VAL A 22 3.16 -3.96 13.68
C VAL A 22 1.68 -3.93 14.02
N GLU A 23 1.27 -2.95 14.81
CA GLU A 23 -0.13 -2.78 15.19
C GLU A 23 -0.99 -2.43 13.97
N GLY A 24 -0.47 -1.58 13.08
CA GLY A 24 -1.12 -1.27 11.80
C GLY A 24 -1.43 -2.51 10.96
N LEU A 25 -0.47 -3.43 10.78
CA LEU A 25 -0.70 -4.69 10.04
C LEU A 25 -1.66 -5.62 10.77
N ARG A 26 -1.57 -5.71 12.10
CA ARG A 26 -2.49 -6.53 12.93
C ARG A 26 -3.94 -6.05 12.79
N LEU A 27 -4.14 -4.74 12.72
CA LEU A 27 -5.45 -4.15 12.47
C LEU A 27 -5.90 -4.39 11.02
N ALA A 28 -4.97 -4.30 10.07
CA ALA A 28 -5.26 -4.56 8.66
C ALA A 28 -5.73 -5.99 8.39
N ASP A 29 -5.13 -6.99 9.04
CA ASP A 29 -5.54 -8.41 8.93
C ASP A 29 -6.98 -8.65 9.40
N ARG A 30 -7.53 -7.77 10.24
CA ARG A 30 -8.91 -7.84 10.74
C ARG A 30 -9.89 -7.02 9.93
N ALA A 31 -9.39 -6.14 9.06
CA ALA A 31 -10.23 -5.26 8.26
C ALA A 31 -10.73 -6.01 7.02
N ASP A 32 -12.04 -6.24 6.95
CA ASP A 32 -12.67 -6.72 5.72
C ASP A 32 -12.88 -5.55 4.74
N VAL A 33 -11.82 -5.24 3.99
CA VAL A 33 -11.81 -4.14 3.02
C VAL A 33 -12.77 -4.36 1.86
N SER A 34 -13.23 -5.59 1.60
CA SER A 34 -14.21 -5.86 0.54
C SER A 34 -15.56 -5.18 0.81
N LYS A 35 -15.88 -4.97 2.10
CA LYS A 35 -17.10 -4.31 2.55
C LYS A 35 -17.06 -2.79 2.48
N LEU A 36 -15.94 -2.20 2.07
CA LEU A 36 -15.84 -0.76 1.89
C LEU A 36 -16.66 -0.30 0.68
N PRO A 37 -17.60 0.63 0.85
CA PRO A 37 -18.37 1.14 -0.28
C PRO A 37 -17.56 2.05 -1.21
N SER A 38 -16.41 2.58 -0.75
CA SER A 38 -15.57 3.52 -1.51
C SER A 38 -14.33 2.84 -2.07
N MET A 39 -14.17 2.90 -3.40
CA MET A 39 -12.97 2.44 -4.13
C MET A 39 -11.72 3.21 -3.70
N GLU A 40 -11.83 4.53 -3.61
CA GLU A 40 -10.74 5.41 -3.15
C GLU A 40 -10.27 5.01 -1.74
N ARG A 41 -11.21 4.74 -0.82
CA ARG A 41 -10.89 4.32 0.55
C ARG A 41 -10.16 2.98 0.59
N ARG A 42 -10.56 2.02 -0.25
CA ARG A 42 -9.88 0.73 -0.41
C ARG A 42 -8.45 0.91 -0.92
N PHE A 43 -8.30 1.76 -1.92
CA PHE A 43 -7.01 2.08 -2.51
C PHE A 43 -6.06 2.72 -1.48
N THR A 44 -6.49 3.80 -0.82
CA THR A 44 -5.68 4.49 0.20
C THR A 44 -5.23 3.52 1.29
N PHE A 45 -6.15 2.70 1.80
CA PHE A 45 -5.84 1.71 2.81
C PHE A 45 -4.79 0.69 2.32
N GLY A 46 -4.93 0.16 1.11
CA GLY A 46 -3.94 -0.78 0.57
C GLY A 46 -2.55 -0.14 0.42
N VAL A 47 -2.47 1.13 0.02
CA VAL A 47 -1.20 1.86 -0.05
C VAL A 47 -0.57 2.04 1.35
N GLU A 48 -1.38 2.32 2.37
CA GLU A 48 -0.92 2.37 3.76
C GLU A 48 -0.39 1.01 4.23
N VAL A 49 -1.06 -0.09 3.87
CA VAL A 49 -0.61 -1.47 4.19
C VAL A 49 0.75 -1.76 3.54
N ALA A 50 0.91 -1.43 2.25
CA ALA A 50 2.19 -1.55 1.56
C ALA A 50 3.29 -0.74 2.26
N ARG A 51 2.96 0.46 2.77
CA ARG A 51 3.92 1.27 3.54
C ARG A 51 4.31 0.61 4.86
N CYS A 52 3.40 -0.01 5.58
CA CYS A 52 3.74 -0.76 6.81
C CYS A 52 4.72 -1.90 6.53
N TYR A 53 4.54 -2.63 5.42
CA TYR A 53 5.52 -3.66 5.01
C TYR A 53 6.88 -3.07 4.63
N ASP A 54 6.91 -1.91 3.97
CA ASP A 54 8.16 -1.21 3.62
C ASP A 54 8.94 -0.77 4.87
N LEU A 55 8.24 -0.24 5.88
CA LEU A 55 8.83 0.09 7.19
C LEU A 55 9.46 -1.12 7.87
N ARG A 56 8.86 -2.31 7.69
CA ARG A 56 9.38 -3.58 8.21
C ARG A 56 10.44 -4.25 7.31
N ARG A 57 10.79 -3.63 6.19
CA ARG A 57 11.72 -4.17 5.18
C ARG A 57 11.26 -5.51 4.58
N ASP A 58 9.96 -5.76 4.54
CA ASP A 58 9.38 -6.91 3.84
C ASP A 58 9.12 -6.56 2.37
N ASP A 59 10.20 -6.47 1.60
CA ASP A 59 10.16 -6.01 0.21
C ASP A 59 9.31 -6.93 -0.70
N ALA A 60 9.12 -8.20 -0.31
CA ALA A 60 8.26 -9.15 -1.02
C ALA A 60 6.79 -8.77 -0.87
N ALA A 61 6.34 -8.53 0.38
CA ALA A 61 4.98 -8.11 0.66
C ALA A 61 4.66 -6.74 0.05
N VAL A 62 5.62 -5.80 0.12
CA VAL A 62 5.49 -4.49 -0.55
C VAL A 62 5.21 -4.68 -2.04
N LEU A 63 6.02 -5.49 -2.73
CA LEU A 63 5.86 -5.72 -4.16
C LEU A 63 4.50 -6.33 -4.51
N VAL A 64 4.06 -7.34 -3.76
CA VAL A 64 2.76 -7.99 -3.97
C VAL A 64 1.62 -6.96 -3.86
N HIS A 65 1.59 -6.18 -2.78
CA HIS A 65 0.52 -5.21 -2.57
C HIS A 65 0.53 -4.07 -3.59
N LEU A 66 1.71 -3.59 -4.01
CA LEU A 66 1.78 -2.57 -5.04
C LEU A 66 1.30 -3.07 -6.41
N LEU A 67 1.56 -4.33 -6.76
CA LEU A 67 1.07 -4.94 -8.00
C LEU A 67 -0.45 -5.16 -7.95
N GLU A 68 -0.98 -5.62 -6.82
CA GLU A 68 -2.43 -5.76 -6.61
C GLU A 68 -3.15 -4.40 -6.72
N LEU A 69 -2.57 -3.35 -6.15
CA LEU A 69 -3.11 -2.00 -6.24
C LEU A 69 -3.06 -1.44 -7.67
N GLU A 70 -2.01 -1.76 -8.42
CA GLU A 70 -1.90 -1.37 -9.82
C GLU A 70 -2.93 -2.08 -10.69
N GLU A 71 -3.17 -3.37 -10.46
CA GLU A 71 -4.21 -4.13 -11.16
C GLU A 71 -5.61 -3.59 -10.79
N PHE A 72 -5.78 -3.14 -9.55
CA PHE A 72 -7.05 -2.60 -9.05
C PHE A 72 -7.40 -1.22 -9.63
N GLU A 73 -6.50 -0.24 -9.51
CA GLU A 73 -6.71 1.16 -9.93
C GLU A 73 -5.38 1.79 -10.39
N PRO A 74 -4.94 1.54 -11.64
CA PRO A 74 -3.61 1.93 -12.11
C PRO A 74 -3.41 3.46 -12.08
N GLU A 75 -4.43 4.25 -12.45
CA GLU A 75 -4.37 5.71 -12.41
C GLU A 75 -4.23 6.24 -10.98
N ALA A 76 -4.78 5.52 -9.98
CA ALA A 76 -4.64 5.89 -8.59
C ALA A 76 -3.22 5.61 -8.07
N VAL A 77 -2.61 4.49 -8.46
CA VAL A 77 -1.19 4.20 -8.15
C VAL A 77 -0.27 5.25 -8.75
N GLU A 78 -0.49 5.59 -10.02
CA GLU A 78 0.33 6.58 -10.73
C GLU A 78 0.29 7.96 -10.05
N ARG A 79 -0.88 8.37 -9.54
CA ARG A 79 -1.09 9.67 -8.88
C ARG A 79 -0.77 9.69 -7.39
N SER A 80 -0.66 8.53 -6.75
CA SER A 80 -0.44 8.42 -5.30
C SER A 80 1.02 8.73 -4.93
N PRO A 81 1.30 9.83 -4.21
CA PRO A 81 2.68 10.17 -3.82
C PRO A 81 3.30 9.09 -2.92
N LEU A 82 2.50 8.48 -2.05
CA LEU A 82 2.95 7.42 -1.15
C LEU A 82 3.29 6.14 -1.92
N ALA A 83 2.44 5.71 -2.86
CA ALA A 83 2.73 4.53 -3.68
C ALA A 83 4.00 4.73 -4.52
N ARG A 84 4.14 5.90 -5.16
CA ARG A 84 5.35 6.25 -5.92
C ARG A 84 6.62 6.23 -5.06
N MET A 85 6.56 6.82 -3.86
CA MET A 85 7.68 6.82 -2.93
C MET A 85 8.08 5.39 -2.53
N VAL A 86 7.11 4.55 -2.15
CA VAL A 86 7.37 3.16 -1.75
C VAL A 86 7.94 2.36 -2.93
N THR A 87 7.41 2.52 -4.15
CA THR A 87 7.96 1.90 -5.36
C THR A 87 9.41 2.32 -5.61
N ALA A 88 9.73 3.61 -5.49
CA ALA A 88 11.10 4.10 -5.68
C ALA A 88 12.07 3.49 -4.67
N PHE A 89 11.68 3.40 -3.39
CA PHE A 89 12.49 2.73 -2.37
C PHE A 89 12.64 1.23 -2.63
N LEU A 90 11.58 0.57 -3.08
CA LEU A 90 11.61 -0.84 -3.42
C LEU A 90 12.59 -1.13 -4.56
N VAL A 91 12.62 -0.31 -5.63
CA VAL A 91 13.57 -0.49 -6.75
C VAL A 91 15.02 -0.53 -6.28
N VAL A 92 15.39 0.35 -5.34
CA VAL A 92 16.75 0.44 -4.81
C VAL A 92 17.11 -0.81 -3.98
N ARG A 93 16.13 -1.37 -3.26
CA ARG A 93 16.36 -2.40 -2.23
C ARG A 93 16.02 -3.82 -2.68
N ALA A 94 15.20 -3.97 -3.72
CA ALA A 94 14.68 -5.24 -4.18
C ALA A 94 15.80 -6.25 -4.48
N ARG A 95 15.58 -7.48 -4.00
CA ARG A 95 16.44 -8.62 -4.29
C ARG A 95 16.44 -8.92 -5.79
N PRO A 96 17.49 -9.56 -6.33
CA PRO A 96 17.57 -9.88 -7.76
C PRO A 96 16.34 -10.60 -8.33
N THR A 97 15.70 -11.46 -7.53
CA THR A 97 14.49 -12.20 -7.93
C THR A 97 13.26 -11.32 -8.12
N GLN A 98 13.18 -10.19 -7.41
CA GLN A 98 12.04 -9.26 -7.43
C GLN A 98 12.33 -8.01 -8.28
N ARG A 99 13.61 -7.72 -8.53
CA ARG A 99 14.06 -6.50 -9.20
C ARG A 99 13.39 -6.25 -10.55
N ARG A 100 13.17 -7.29 -11.35
CA ARG A 100 12.50 -7.15 -12.65
C ARG A 100 11.07 -6.61 -12.50
N GLN A 101 10.31 -7.12 -11.53
CA GLN A 101 8.94 -6.69 -11.30
C GLN A 101 8.89 -5.29 -10.68
N ALA A 102 9.78 -4.99 -9.73
CA ALA A 102 9.88 -3.67 -9.11
C ALA A 102 10.26 -2.58 -10.14
N VAL A 103 11.24 -2.84 -11.01
CA VAL A 103 11.60 -1.92 -12.10
C VAL A 103 10.46 -1.77 -13.10
N GLY A 104 9.84 -2.88 -13.52
CA GLY A 104 8.71 -2.81 -14.45
C GLY A 104 7.54 -2.00 -13.91
N LEU A 105 7.24 -2.10 -12.61
CA LEU A 105 6.27 -1.22 -11.96
C LEU A 105 6.73 0.24 -11.99
N ALA A 106 7.98 0.52 -11.61
CA ALA A 106 8.52 1.88 -11.63
C ALA A 106 8.50 2.54 -13.01
N GLU A 107 8.75 1.78 -14.09
CA GLU A 107 8.62 2.25 -15.47
C GLU A 107 7.17 2.66 -15.80
N ARG A 108 6.19 1.84 -15.41
CA ARG A 108 4.75 2.15 -15.59
C ARG A 108 4.30 3.36 -14.78
N LEU A 109 4.95 3.63 -13.64
CA LEU A 109 4.72 4.84 -12.84
C LEU A 109 5.56 6.05 -13.28
N HIS A 110 6.36 5.92 -14.34
CA HIS A 110 7.24 6.98 -14.86
C HIS A 110 8.24 7.49 -13.80
N LEU A 111 8.87 6.57 -13.07
CA LEU A 111 9.88 6.84 -12.04
C LEU A 111 11.32 6.58 -12.51
N LEU A 112 11.49 5.98 -13.69
CA LEU A 112 12.74 5.64 -14.37
C LEU A 112 12.62 6.05 -15.84
#